data_AF-A0AA35IYQ6-F1
#
_entry.id   AF-A0AA35IYQ6-F1
#
_cell.length_a   1.000
_cell.length_b   1.000
_cell.length_c   1.000
_cell.angle_alpha   90.00
_cell.angle_beta   90.00
_cell.angle_gamma   90.00
#
_symmetry.space_group_name_H-M   'P 1'
#
loop_
_entity.id
_entity.type
_entity.pdbx_description
1 polymer ?
#
loop_
_entity_poly.entity_id
_entity_poly.type
_entity_poly.pdbx_seq_one_letter_code
_entity_poly.pdbx_strand_id
1 'polypeptide(L)'
;MDLENVSCPICLRKFDDLNALNVHLDVEHGFDDNEDSLGSNDSRQVNNKRKNPNYDGNKVQKLKRSHWEKLQRGKSRCHTCGRTLNNDIGATNCRKCGKLYCRRHLPNMIKLDIYAQYDPTNGKWHNCCHDCFVAKPGYNDYGEAVNLTHDFFKIRNMQKEDKNLRLLQLENRFVRLVDGMITLHQKYTGSIIYNLKMKSEVSKLERTVTPWREDRSVLFCNICSEPFGLLLRKHHCRLCGMIVCDDVTRNCSNQINIGYLMSAASDLPFKYYRQKDDLLHAPLSIRLCTQCIDMLFIGRKFTKDVAMPLSGIFAKYESMKNISKVIDGLMPIFEDSLNNLKLKTAKDSENVLDYKNLNDLARLRQKLLGSVNLYNTLTRQLISVEPRSNLEKKLQSSIKIASAAYINEKILPLKSLPAILNPEGQKTNNEKRQNEPEIKKLSQLMIENLTIKEVKELREELMVLKEQSYLIESTIQDYKKQRRLEEVVALNKNLEELRSRIRTVQSKLGDNGFK
;
A
#
# COMPACT_ATOMS: atom_id res chain seq x y z
N MET A 1 31.74 -26.20 -30.76
CA MET A 1 30.93 -27.20 -30.05
C MET A 1 29.68 -27.36 -30.88
N ASP A 2 29.69 -28.35 -31.75
CA ASP A 2 28.57 -28.67 -32.61
C ASP A 2 27.44 -29.23 -31.73
N LEU A 3 26.41 -28.42 -31.53
CA LEU A 3 25.20 -28.79 -30.80
C LEU A 3 24.29 -29.57 -31.74
N GLU A 4 24.73 -30.76 -32.16
CA GLU A 4 23.85 -31.69 -32.88
C GLU A 4 22.83 -32.26 -31.90
N ASN A 5 21.55 -31.99 -32.18
CA ASN A 5 20.35 -32.46 -31.50
C ASN A 5 20.03 -31.84 -30.13
N VAL A 6 19.21 -30.79 -30.15
CA VAL A 6 18.63 -30.18 -28.94
C VAL A 6 17.16 -30.59 -28.82
N SER A 7 16.74 -31.07 -27.64
CA SER A 7 15.35 -31.52 -27.41
C SER A 7 14.52 -30.48 -26.67
N CYS A 8 13.25 -30.32 -27.06
CA CYS A 8 12.28 -29.47 -26.38
C CYS A 8 12.04 -29.98 -24.95
N PRO A 9 12.22 -29.16 -23.91
CA PRO A 9 12.04 -29.60 -22.53
C PRO A 9 10.57 -29.83 -22.14
N ILE A 10 9.62 -29.39 -22.97
CA ILE A 10 8.18 -29.47 -22.69
C ILE A 10 7.57 -30.72 -23.34
N CYS A 11 7.85 -30.96 -24.62
CA CYS A 11 7.28 -32.10 -25.37
C CYS A 11 8.32 -33.14 -25.83
N LEU A 12 9.61 -32.94 -25.53
CA LEU A 12 10.72 -33.85 -25.81
C LEU A 12 10.99 -34.12 -27.31
N ARG A 13 10.39 -33.34 -28.23
CA ARG A 13 10.75 -33.37 -29.67
C ARG A 13 12.19 -32.88 -29.87
N LYS A 14 12.94 -33.55 -30.75
CA LYS A 14 14.33 -33.20 -31.09
C LYS A 14 14.37 -32.23 -32.28
N PHE A 15 15.33 -31.31 -32.24
CA PHE A 15 15.56 -30.28 -33.25
C PHE A 15 17.04 -30.24 -33.63
N ASP A 16 17.28 -30.01 -34.92
CA ASP A 16 18.61 -30.04 -35.52
C ASP A 16 19.47 -28.85 -35.07
N ASP A 17 18.84 -27.73 -34.68
CA ASP A 17 19.52 -26.57 -34.10
C ASP A 17 18.66 -25.82 -33.07
N LEU A 18 19.31 -24.92 -32.32
CA LEU A 18 18.67 -24.07 -31.31
C LEU A 18 17.62 -23.12 -31.91
N ASN A 19 17.74 -22.74 -33.18
CA ASN A 19 16.81 -21.82 -33.82
C ASN A 19 15.47 -22.52 -34.11
N ALA A 20 15.51 -23.75 -34.63
CA ALA A 20 14.35 -24.60 -34.85
C ALA A 20 13.64 -24.96 -33.53
N LEU A 21 14.42 -25.21 -32.45
CA LEU A 21 13.85 -25.39 -31.12
C LEU A 21 13.13 -24.13 -30.61
N ASN A 22 13.73 -22.94 -30.78
CA ASN A 22 13.10 -21.70 -30.34
C ASN A 22 11.80 -21.41 -31.10
N VAL A 23 11.78 -21.61 -32.43
CA VAL A 23 10.56 -21.47 -33.23
C VAL A 23 9.48 -22.45 -32.77
N HIS A 24 9.85 -23.69 -32.46
CA HIS A 24 8.90 -24.67 -31.94
C HIS A 24 8.34 -24.27 -30.57
N LEU A 25 9.18 -23.77 -29.66
CA LEU A 25 8.73 -23.24 -28.37
C LEU A 25 7.74 -22.09 -28.58
N ASP A 26 8.07 -21.13 -29.44
CA ASP A 26 7.23 -19.94 -29.67
C ASP A 26 5.86 -20.29 -30.28
N VAL A 27 5.79 -21.23 -31.22
CA VAL A 27 4.56 -21.56 -31.97
C VAL A 27 3.70 -22.63 -31.28
N GLU A 28 4.29 -23.73 -30.82
CA GLU A 28 3.52 -24.88 -30.31
C GLU A 28 3.27 -24.79 -28.80
N HIS A 29 4.05 -23.97 -28.08
CA HIS A 29 3.92 -23.77 -26.64
C HIS A 29 3.51 -22.34 -26.26
N GLY A 30 3.10 -21.52 -27.23
CA GLY A 30 2.40 -20.25 -26.99
C GLY A 30 3.23 -19.20 -26.25
N PHE A 31 4.55 -19.19 -26.42
CA PHE A 31 5.40 -18.13 -25.82
C PHE A 31 5.18 -16.75 -26.48
N ASP A 32 4.39 -16.69 -27.55
CA ASP A 32 4.05 -15.46 -28.28
C ASP A 32 2.68 -14.85 -27.91
N ASP A 33 1.89 -15.52 -27.06
CA ASP A 33 0.56 -15.05 -26.66
C ASP A 33 0.63 -14.09 -25.47
N ASN A 34 0.87 -12.81 -25.76
CA ASN A 34 0.40 -11.70 -24.93
C ASN A 34 -0.88 -11.10 -25.56
N GLU A 35 -1.92 -11.92 -25.72
CA GLU A 35 -3.29 -11.44 -25.96
C GLU A 35 -4.17 -11.81 -24.77
N ASP A 36 -3.98 -11.11 -23.65
CA ASP A 36 -4.99 -11.03 -22.60
C ASP A 36 -5.40 -9.57 -22.44
N SER A 37 -6.31 -9.14 -23.32
CA SER A 37 -7.41 -8.20 -23.08
C SER A 37 -7.88 -7.66 -24.43
N LEU A 38 -8.99 -8.19 -24.95
CA LEU A 38 -10.06 -7.45 -25.62
C LEU A 38 -11.13 -8.46 -26.05
N GLY A 39 -12.35 -8.24 -25.57
CA GLY A 39 -13.49 -9.14 -25.78
C GLY A 39 -13.83 -9.30 -27.26
N SER A 40 -13.87 -10.55 -27.70
CA SER A 40 -14.51 -10.96 -28.95
C SER A 40 -15.88 -11.53 -28.65
N ASN A 41 -16.92 -10.75 -28.98
CA ASN A 41 -18.25 -11.26 -29.23
C ASN A 41 -18.19 -12.12 -30.50
N ASP A 42 -18.11 -13.44 -30.36
CA ASP A 42 -18.46 -14.34 -31.45
C ASP A 42 -19.53 -15.33 -30.99
N SER A 43 -20.78 -14.94 -31.26
CA SER A 43 -21.96 -15.76 -31.05
C SER A 43 -22.01 -16.86 -32.10
N ARG A 44 -21.25 -17.94 -31.90
CA ARG A 44 -21.48 -19.20 -32.61
C ARG A 44 -22.57 -19.98 -31.90
N GLN A 45 -23.78 -19.85 -32.42
CA GLN A 45 -24.91 -20.73 -32.16
C GLN A 45 -24.53 -22.19 -32.45
N VAL A 46 -24.16 -22.94 -31.41
CA VAL A 46 -24.07 -24.40 -31.49
C VAL A 46 -25.46 -24.96 -31.28
N ASN A 47 -26.11 -25.26 -32.40
CA ASN A 47 -27.42 -25.87 -32.49
C ASN A 47 -27.32 -27.38 -32.17
N ASN A 48 -27.17 -27.72 -30.89
CA ASN A 48 -27.19 -29.12 -30.46
C ASN A 48 -28.62 -29.59 -30.18
N LYS A 49 -29.28 -30.12 -31.23
CA LYS A 49 -30.43 -31.02 -31.10
C LYS A 49 -30.01 -32.27 -30.30
N ARG A 50 -30.23 -32.25 -28.99
CA ARG A 50 -30.19 -33.48 -28.18
C ARG A 50 -31.45 -34.29 -28.48
N LYS A 51 -31.25 -35.49 -29.01
CA LYS A 51 -32.26 -36.55 -29.12
C LYS A 51 -32.79 -36.87 -27.71
N ASN A 52 -34.11 -36.76 -27.52
CA ASN A 52 -34.78 -37.28 -26.33
C ASN A 52 -34.71 -38.82 -26.35
N PRO A 53 -34.20 -39.48 -25.29
CA PRO A 53 -34.51 -40.88 -25.09
C PRO A 53 -35.95 -40.98 -24.58
N ASN A 54 -36.74 -41.83 -25.24
CA ASN A 54 -38.03 -42.29 -24.74
C ASN A 54 -37.87 -42.77 -23.30
N TYR A 55 -38.46 -42.03 -22.35
CA TYR A 55 -38.61 -42.52 -20.98
C TYR A 55 -40.03 -43.01 -20.77
N ASP A 56 -40.08 -44.30 -20.53
CA ASP A 56 -41.23 -45.13 -20.26
C ASP A 56 -42.05 -44.61 -19.08
N GLY A 57 -43.37 -44.65 -19.25
CA GLY A 57 -44.51 -44.74 -18.33
C GLY A 57 -44.43 -44.57 -16.80
N ASN A 58 -43.43 -43.94 -16.17
CA ASN A 58 -43.42 -43.76 -14.72
C ASN A 58 -44.33 -42.58 -14.32
N LYS A 59 -45.54 -42.90 -13.82
CA LYS A 59 -46.48 -41.96 -13.19
C LYS A 59 -45.70 -41.00 -12.28
N VAL A 60 -45.55 -39.74 -12.70
CA VAL A 60 -44.87 -38.71 -11.91
C VAL A 60 -45.56 -38.63 -10.55
N GLN A 61 -44.91 -39.13 -9.50
CA GLN A 61 -45.43 -39.05 -8.14
C GLN A 61 -45.58 -37.57 -7.78
N LYS A 62 -46.83 -37.13 -7.57
CA LYS A 62 -47.18 -35.75 -7.24
C LYS A 62 -47.13 -35.59 -5.71
N LEU A 63 -46.65 -34.43 -5.27
CA LEU A 63 -46.65 -34.03 -3.86
C LEU A 63 -48.03 -34.26 -3.23
N LYS A 64 -48.08 -34.97 -2.10
CA LYS A 64 -49.32 -35.16 -1.32
C LYS A 64 -49.84 -33.81 -0.83
N ARG A 65 -51.16 -33.61 -0.96
CA ARG A 65 -51.85 -32.34 -0.65
C ARG A 65 -52.87 -32.48 0.47
N SER A 66 -52.87 -33.61 1.18
CA SER A 66 -53.84 -33.93 2.23
C SER A 66 -53.82 -32.92 3.39
N HIS A 67 -52.67 -32.29 3.64
CA HIS A 67 -52.49 -31.28 4.69
C HIS A 67 -52.82 -29.84 4.25
N TRP A 68 -53.26 -29.63 3.01
CA TRP A 68 -53.52 -28.28 2.51
C TRP A 68 -54.87 -27.75 2.99
N GLU A 69 -54.85 -26.52 3.51
CA GLU A 69 -56.07 -25.79 3.84
C GLU A 69 -56.92 -25.55 2.58
N LYS A 70 -58.22 -25.81 2.71
CA LYS A 70 -59.20 -25.58 1.64
C LYS A 70 -59.52 -24.09 1.53
N LEU A 71 -59.45 -23.55 0.32
CA LEU A 71 -59.81 -22.17 0.04
C LEU A 71 -61.34 -21.96 0.17
N GLN A 72 -61.76 -21.13 1.11
CA GLN A 72 -63.13 -20.68 1.29
C GLN A 72 -63.27 -19.27 0.73
N ARG A 73 -63.96 -19.13 -0.40
CA ARG A 73 -64.12 -17.84 -1.10
C ARG A 73 -64.74 -16.79 -0.17
N GLY A 74 -64.12 -15.61 -0.10
CA GLY A 74 -64.56 -14.50 0.75
C GLY A 74 -64.25 -14.63 2.24
N LYS A 75 -63.82 -15.81 2.72
CA LYS A 75 -63.51 -16.05 4.15
C LYS A 75 -62.04 -16.35 4.41
N SER A 76 -61.35 -17.03 3.48
CA SER A 76 -59.93 -17.36 3.64
C SER A 76 -59.05 -16.11 3.61
N ARG A 77 -58.11 -16.04 4.55
CA ARG A 77 -57.17 -14.94 4.71
C ARG A 77 -55.73 -15.44 4.58
N CYS A 78 -54.84 -14.58 4.13
CA CYS A 78 -53.41 -14.86 4.11
C CYS A 78 -52.92 -15.13 5.55
N HIS A 79 -52.19 -16.23 5.76
CA HIS A 79 -51.69 -16.59 7.08
C HIS A 79 -50.74 -15.54 7.68
N THR A 80 -49.98 -14.82 6.86
CA THR A 80 -49.03 -13.79 7.34
C THR A 80 -49.68 -12.42 7.50
N CYS A 81 -50.40 -11.91 6.49
CA CYS A 81 -50.87 -10.52 6.49
C CYS A 81 -52.38 -10.34 6.71
N GLY A 82 -53.14 -11.41 6.89
CA GLY A 82 -54.58 -11.36 7.21
C GLY A 82 -55.50 -10.83 6.09
N ARG A 83 -54.97 -10.40 4.94
CA ARG A 83 -55.78 -9.95 3.80
C ARG A 83 -56.61 -11.09 3.25
N THR A 84 -57.87 -10.80 2.91
CA THR A 84 -58.79 -11.76 2.27
C THR A 84 -58.23 -12.20 0.93
N LEU A 85 -58.14 -13.51 0.71
CA LEU A 85 -57.55 -14.08 -0.49
C LEU A 85 -58.56 -14.10 -1.63
N ASN A 86 -58.15 -13.56 -2.77
CA ASN A 86 -58.91 -13.55 -4.02
C ASN A 86 -57.94 -13.79 -5.20
N ASN A 87 -58.45 -13.76 -6.43
CA ASN A 87 -57.63 -14.03 -7.62
C ASN A 87 -56.51 -12.98 -7.84
N ASP A 88 -56.73 -11.74 -7.42
CA ASP A 88 -55.79 -10.63 -7.64
C ASP A 88 -54.64 -10.66 -6.62
N ILE A 89 -54.97 -10.86 -5.35
CA ILE A 89 -54.02 -11.02 -4.24
C ILE A 89 -53.31 -12.38 -4.32
N GLY A 90 -53.97 -13.36 -4.94
CA GLY A 90 -53.57 -14.75 -5.07
C GLY A 90 -53.85 -15.56 -3.81
N ALA A 91 -54.14 -16.86 -4.01
CA ALA A 91 -54.53 -17.78 -2.95
C ALA A 91 -53.80 -19.11 -3.15
N THR A 92 -52.57 -19.22 -2.61
CA THR A 92 -51.72 -20.41 -2.82
C THR A 92 -51.28 -21.00 -1.49
N ASN A 93 -51.39 -22.33 -1.35
CA ASN A 93 -50.88 -23.02 -0.17
C ASN A 93 -49.35 -23.14 -0.21
N CYS A 94 -48.69 -22.86 0.92
CA CYS A 94 -47.32 -23.28 1.14
C CYS A 94 -47.22 -24.81 0.98
N ARG A 95 -46.28 -25.28 0.16
CA ARG A 95 -46.19 -26.72 -0.17
C ARG A 95 -45.69 -27.57 1.01
N LYS A 96 -45.01 -26.95 1.97
CA LYS A 96 -44.56 -27.59 3.21
C LYS A 96 -45.64 -27.62 4.30
N CYS A 97 -46.09 -26.47 4.80
CA CYS A 97 -47.04 -26.43 5.93
C CYS A 97 -48.52 -26.52 5.52
N GLY A 98 -48.86 -26.33 4.25
CA GLY A 98 -50.24 -26.44 3.75
C GLY A 98 -51.12 -25.21 3.98
N LYS A 99 -50.68 -24.20 4.72
CA LYS A 99 -51.45 -22.97 4.99
C LYS A 99 -51.56 -22.05 3.76
N LEU A 100 -52.62 -21.24 3.70
CA LEU A 100 -52.88 -20.33 2.58
C LEU A 100 -52.15 -18.96 2.69
N TYR A 101 -51.53 -18.52 1.59
CA TYR A 101 -50.80 -17.25 1.51
C TYR A 101 -51.16 -16.47 0.22
N CYS A 102 -50.97 -15.15 0.27
CA CYS A 102 -50.97 -14.31 -0.93
C CYS A 102 -49.65 -14.40 -1.69
N ARG A 103 -49.61 -13.96 -2.96
CA ARG A 103 -48.40 -14.05 -3.81
C ARG A 103 -47.17 -13.40 -3.15
N ARG A 104 -47.35 -12.30 -2.42
CA ARG A 104 -46.26 -11.58 -1.74
C ARG A 104 -45.61 -12.35 -0.58
N HIS A 105 -46.34 -13.26 0.08
CA HIS A 105 -45.84 -14.00 1.25
C HIS A 105 -45.46 -15.45 0.93
N LEU A 106 -45.36 -15.79 -0.36
CA LEU A 106 -44.89 -17.09 -0.84
C LEU A 106 -43.75 -17.00 -1.88
N PRO A 107 -42.72 -16.13 -1.71
CA PRO A 107 -41.65 -15.99 -2.70
C PRO A 107 -40.57 -17.09 -2.59
N ASN A 108 -40.48 -17.77 -1.45
CA ASN A 108 -39.36 -18.65 -1.16
C ASN A 108 -39.56 -20.03 -1.77
N MET A 109 -38.45 -20.69 -2.09
CA MET A 109 -38.44 -22.03 -2.65
C MET A 109 -37.61 -22.98 -1.79
N ILE A 110 -38.12 -24.19 -1.59
CA ILE A 110 -37.44 -25.28 -0.88
C ILE A 110 -37.61 -26.57 -1.67
N LYS A 111 -36.66 -27.50 -1.51
CA LYS A 111 -36.79 -28.85 -2.06
C LYS A 111 -37.55 -29.75 -1.07
N LEU A 112 -38.61 -30.38 -1.55
CA LEU A 112 -39.42 -31.32 -0.77
C LEU A 112 -39.56 -32.66 -1.49
N ASP A 113 -39.69 -33.73 -0.70
CA ASP A 113 -40.11 -35.04 -1.18
C ASP A 113 -41.62 -35.11 -1.45
N ILE A 114 -42.14 -36.29 -1.81
CA ILE A 114 -43.57 -36.50 -2.08
C ILE A 114 -44.47 -36.36 -0.84
N TYR A 115 -43.91 -36.43 0.37
CA TYR A 115 -44.59 -36.33 1.65
C TYR A 115 -44.49 -34.92 2.26
N ALA A 116 -43.98 -33.94 1.51
CA ALA A 116 -43.71 -32.59 1.97
C ALA A 116 -42.69 -32.52 3.12
N GLN A 117 -41.72 -33.42 3.17
CA GLN A 117 -40.53 -33.35 4.04
C GLN A 117 -39.36 -32.68 3.32
N TYR A 118 -38.43 -32.08 4.06
CA TYR A 118 -37.25 -31.45 3.46
C TYR A 118 -36.33 -32.51 2.87
N ASP A 119 -35.97 -32.36 1.59
CA ASP A 119 -35.05 -33.26 0.90
C ASP A 119 -34.14 -32.44 -0.03
N PRO A 120 -32.96 -32.00 0.44
CA PRO A 120 -32.07 -31.13 -0.34
C PRO A 120 -31.39 -31.86 -1.51
N THR A 121 -31.26 -33.18 -1.45
CA THR A 121 -30.54 -33.99 -2.45
C THR A 121 -31.48 -34.40 -3.58
N ASN A 122 -32.59 -35.07 -3.26
CA ASN A 122 -33.49 -35.71 -4.22
C ASN A 122 -34.87 -35.01 -4.34
N GLY A 123 -35.16 -34.06 -3.46
CA GLY A 123 -36.44 -33.35 -3.45
C GLY A 123 -36.64 -32.39 -4.63
N LYS A 124 -37.90 -32.09 -4.92
CA LYS A 124 -38.31 -31.15 -5.98
C LYS A 124 -38.57 -29.76 -5.44
N TRP A 125 -38.24 -28.74 -6.23
CA TRP A 125 -38.42 -27.34 -5.87
C TRP A 125 -39.91 -26.96 -5.78
N HIS A 126 -40.28 -26.37 -4.65
CA HIS A 126 -41.64 -25.99 -4.32
C HIS A 126 -41.70 -24.68 -3.53
N ASN A 127 -42.73 -23.87 -3.80
CA ASN A 127 -42.92 -22.60 -3.10
C ASN A 127 -43.33 -22.83 -1.63
N CYS A 128 -42.75 -22.05 -0.73
CA CYS A 128 -43.04 -22.09 0.68
C CYS A 128 -43.13 -20.69 1.31
N CYS A 129 -43.70 -20.62 2.50
CA CYS A 129 -43.68 -19.41 3.32
C CYS A 129 -42.27 -19.17 3.89
N HIS A 130 -42.05 -17.98 4.42
CA HIS A 130 -40.78 -17.62 5.07
C HIS A 130 -40.44 -18.53 6.26
N ASP A 131 -41.42 -18.85 7.11
CA ASP A 131 -41.19 -19.71 8.28
C ASP A 131 -40.67 -21.09 7.87
N CYS A 132 -41.26 -21.68 6.82
CA CYS A 132 -40.79 -22.97 6.28
C CYS A 132 -39.43 -22.86 5.56
N PHE A 133 -39.03 -21.68 5.10
CA PHE A 133 -37.73 -21.48 4.48
C PHE A 133 -36.63 -21.42 5.54
N VAL A 134 -36.85 -20.64 6.60
CA VAL A 134 -35.90 -20.46 7.71
C VAL A 134 -35.81 -21.70 8.60
N ALA A 135 -36.92 -22.42 8.81
CA ALA A 135 -36.95 -23.66 9.59
C ALA A 135 -36.32 -24.86 8.85
N LYS A 136 -35.83 -24.69 7.62
CA LYS A 136 -35.15 -25.75 6.87
C LYS A 136 -33.88 -26.18 7.64
N PRO A 137 -33.66 -27.48 7.87
CA PRO A 137 -32.40 -27.98 8.41
C PRO A 137 -31.20 -27.47 7.58
N GLY A 138 -30.18 -26.93 8.25
CA GLY A 138 -29.01 -26.34 7.61
C GLY A 138 -29.17 -24.92 7.07
N TYR A 139 -30.27 -24.21 7.38
CA TYR A 139 -30.44 -22.81 6.96
C TYR A 139 -29.38 -21.87 7.57
N ASN A 140 -28.96 -22.13 8.81
CA ASN A 140 -27.93 -21.37 9.53
C ASN A 140 -26.61 -22.16 9.68
N ASP A 141 -26.49 -23.33 9.04
CA ASP A 141 -25.23 -24.07 9.05
C ASP A 141 -24.25 -23.40 8.09
N TYR A 142 -22.98 -23.34 8.46
CA TYR A 142 -21.92 -22.86 7.58
C TYR A 142 -22.00 -23.65 6.27
N GLY A 143 -22.11 -22.95 5.13
CA GLY A 143 -22.11 -23.59 3.82
C GLY A 143 -20.87 -24.45 3.59
N GLU A 144 -20.90 -25.29 2.56
CA GLU A 144 -19.75 -26.08 2.17
C GLU A 144 -18.59 -25.16 1.74
N ALA A 145 -17.43 -25.29 2.38
CA ALA A 145 -16.21 -24.57 2.03
C ALA A 145 -15.28 -25.50 1.26
N VAL A 146 -14.95 -25.13 0.01
CA VAL A 146 -13.97 -25.85 -0.81
C VAL A 146 -12.63 -25.13 -0.72
N ASN A 147 -11.59 -25.83 -0.26
CA ASN A 147 -10.24 -25.31 -0.24
C ASN A 147 -9.59 -25.48 -1.62
N LEU A 148 -9.42 -24.36 -2.34
CA LEU A 148 -8.76 -24.30 -3.66
C LEU A 148 -7.31 -23.80 -3.57
N THR A 149 -6.71 -23.75 -2.38
CA THR A 149 -5.37 -23.21 -2.17
C THR A 149 -4.30 -23.97 -2.95
N HIS A 150 -4.43 -25.30 -3.04
CA HIS A 150 -3.48 -26.13 -3.81
C HIS A 150 -3.53 -25.80 -5.31
N ASP A 151 -4.73 -25.74 -5.88
CA ASP A 151 -4.90 -25.43 -7.31
C ASP A 151 -4.45 -24.01 -7.64
N PHE A 152 -4.72 -23.06 -6.74
CA PHE A 152 -4.18 -21.71 -6.82
C PHE A 152 -2.65 -21.70 -6.85
N PHE A 153 -1.98 -22.43 -5.93
CA PHE A 153 -0.52 -22.50 -5.92
C PHE A 153 0.04 -23.15 -7.19
N LYS A 154 -0.61 -24.21 -7.69
CA LYS A 154 -0.20 -24.86 -8.93
C LYS A 154 -0.22 -23.89 -10.11
N ILE A 155 -1.36 -23.20 -10.33
CA ILE A 155 -1.50 -22.22 -11.43
C ILE A 155 -0.51 -21.06 -11.25
N ARG A 156 -0.42 -20.52 -10.03
CA ARG A 156 0.50 -19.42 -9.72
C ARG A 156 1.96 -19.79 -9.97
N ASN A 157 2.38 -21.00 -9.59
CA ASN A 157 3.76 -21.45 -9.78
C ASN A 157 4.07 -21.61 -11.26
N MET A 158 3.18 -22.20 -12.06
CA MET A 158 3.35 -22.29 -13.51
C MET A 158 3.55 -20.91 -14.15
N GLN A 159 2.71 -19.93 -13.81
CA GLN A 159 2.85 -18.56 -14.33
C GLN A 159 4.14 -17.88 -13.85
N LYS A 160 4.55 -18.13 -12.60
CA LYS A 160 5.80 -17.60 -12.04
C LYS A 160 7.02 -18.19 -12.74
N GLU A 161 7.02 -19.49 -13.01
CA GLU A 161 8.10 -20.20 -13.70
C GLU A 161 8.27 -19.70 -15.13
N ASP A 162 7.18 -19.55 -15.90
CA ASP A 162 7.22 -18.95 -17.24
C ASP A 162 7.79 -17.52 -17.20
N LYS A 163 7.31 -16.69 -16.28
CA LYS A 163 7.84 -15.33 -16.10
C LYS A 163 9.33 -15.32 -15.76
N ASN A 164 9.78 -16.24 -14.90
CA ASN A 164 11.20 -16.35 -14.54
C ASN A 164 12.05 -16.81 -15.74
N LEU A 165 11.56 -17.76 -16.54
CA LEU A 165 12.25 -18.22 -17.74
C LEU A 165 12.41 -17.08 -18.75
N ARG A 166 11.33 -16.34 -19.03
CA ARG A 166 11.36 -15.15 -19.90
C ARG A 166 12.35 -14.10 -19.38
N LEU A 167 12.45 -13.93 -18.05
CA LEU A 167 13.37 -12.96 -17.46
C LEU A 167 14.81 -13.40 -17.70
N LEU A 168 15.14 -14.67 -17.43
CA LEU A 168 16.46 -15.23 -17.69
C LEU A 168 16.84 -15.14 -19.17
N GLN A 169 15.91 -15.38 -20.09
CA GLN A 169 16.14 -15.21 -21.52
C GLN A 169 16.46 -13.74 -21.87
N LEU A 170 15.69 -12.79 -21.35
CA LEU A 170 15.94 -11.36 -21.55
C LEU A 170 17.28 -10.91 -20.96
N GLU A 171 17.64 -11.39 -19.78
CA GLU A 171 18.93 -11.09 -19.13
C GLU A 171 20.10 -11.61 -19.95
N ASN A 172 20.04 -12.86 -20.43
CA ASN A 172 21.07 -13.43 -21.29
C ASN A 172 21.21 -12.67 -22.61
N ARG A 173 20.08 -12.33 -23.23
CA ARG A 173 20.06 -11.51 -24.46
C ARG A 173 20.66 -10.12 -24.21
N PHE A 174 20.32 -9.51 -23.08
CA PHE A 174 20.79 -8.19 -22.70
C PHE A 174 22.30 -8.16 -22.45
N VAL A 175 22.85 -9.13 -21.71
CA VAL A 175 24.30 -9.27 -21.49
C VAL A 175 25.02 -9.47 -22.83
N ARG A 176 24.56 -10.40 -23.67
CA ARG A 176 25.17 -10.67 -24.99
C ARG A 176 25.18 -9.43 -25.89
N LEU A 177 24.07 -8.69 -25.91
CA LEU A 177 23.94 -7.49 -26.74
C LEU A 177 24.87 -6.37 -26.25
N VAL A 178 24.86 -6.09 -24.95
CA VAL A 178 25.69 -5.05 -24.34
C VAL A 178 27.17 -5.35 -24.53
N ASP A 179 27.62 -6.55 -24.17
CA ASP A 179 29.03 -6.94 -24.31
C ASP A 179 29.46 -6.88 -25.78
N GLY A 180 28.63 -7.40 -26.70
CA GLY A 180 28.92 -7.35 -28.13
C GLY A 180 29.01 -5.93 -28.67
N MET A 181 28.12 -5.02 -28.27
CA MET A 181 28.17 -3.61 -28.67
C MET A 181 29.43 -2.91 -28.15
N ILE A 182 29.85 -3.19 -26.92
CA ILE A 182 31.08 -2.64 -26.33
C ILE A 182 32.31 -3.18 -27.08
N THR A 183 32.37 -4.49 -27.37
CA THR A 183 33.45 -5.08 -28.17
C THR A 183 33.55 -4.43 -29.56
N LEU A 184 32.42 -4.21 -30.23
CA LEU A 184 32.39 -3.54 -31.54
C LEU A 184 32.83 -2.08 -31.43
N HIS A 185 32.39 -1.36 -30.39
CA HIS A 185 32.81 0.00 -30.14
C HIS A 185 34.33 0.07 -29.98
N GLN A 186 34.91 -0.69 -29.05
CA GLN A 186 36.36 -0.75 -28.83
C GLN A 186 37.14 -1.11 -30.10
N LYS A 187 36.59 -1.97 -30.96
CA LYS A 187 37.22 -2.37 -32.22
C LYS A 187 37.30 -1.25 -33.26
N TYR A 188 36.28 -0.39 -33.34
CA TYR A 188 36.18 0.64 -34.37
C TYR A 188 36.43 2.06 -33.87
N THR A 189 36.51 2.29 -32.55
CA THR A 189 36.83 3.60 -31.97
C THR A 189 38.14 4.13 -32.56
N GLY A 190 38.12 5.37 -33.04
CA GLY A 190 39.26 6.00 -33.74
C GLY A 190 39.31 5.74 -35.25
N SER A 191 38.43 4.90 -35.80
CA SER A 191 38.33 4.68 -37.25
C SER A 191 37.53 5.78 -37.96
N ILE A 192 38.00 6.21 -39.14
CA ILE A 192 37.31 7.19 -40.00
C ILE A 192 35.92 6.69 -40.45
N ILE A 193 35.77 5.36 -40.57
CA ILE A 193 34.51 4.70 -41.00
C ILE A 193 33.70 4.14 -39.82
N TYR A 194 33.95 4.62 -38.59
CA TYR A 194 33.30 4.16 -37.36
C TYR A 194 31.79 4.02 -37.51
N ASN A 195 31.10 5.08 -37.93
CA ASN A 195 29.64 5.10 -38.02
C ASN A 195 29.08 4.04 -39.00
N LEU A 196 29.74 3.85 -40.14
CA LEU A 196 29.30 2.89 -41.16
C LEU A 196 29.50 1.45 -40.69
N LYS A 197 30.68 1.14 -40.14
CA LYS A 197 31.00 -0.21 -39.64
C LYS A 197 30.18 -0.55 -38.40
N MET A 198 30.06 0.38 -37.45
CA MET A 198 29.23 0.18 -36.27
C MET A 198 27.78 -0.12 -36.64
N LYS A 199 27.15 0.67 -37.52
CA LYS A 199 25.75 0.45 -37.91
C LYS A 199 25.52 -0.94 -38.51
N SER A 200 26.41 -1.39 -39.39
CA SER A 200 26.30 -2.72 -40.03
C SER A 200 26.52 -3.85 -39.03
N GLU A 201 27.61 -3.81 -38.27
CA GLU A 201 27.98 -4.88 -37.34
C GLU A 201 27.04 -4.97 -36.13
N VAL A 202 26.58 -3.84 -35.61
CA VAL A 202 25.57 -3.80 -34.54
C VAL A 202 24.25 -4.37 -35.04
N SER A 203 23.81 -4.05 -36.25
CA SER A 203 22.56 -4.62 -36.79
C SER A 203 22.64 -6.14 -36.96
N LYS A 204 23.81 -6.67 -37.36
CA LYS A 204 24.05 -8.12 -37.39
C LYS A 204 23.99 -8.71 -35.99
N LEU A 205 24.68 -8.11 -35.02
CA LEU A 205 24.68 -8.54 -33.63
C LEU A 205 23.25 -8.57 -33.06
N GLU A 206 22.48 -7.50 -33.23
CA GLU A 206 21.08 -7.39 -32.76
C GLU A 206 20.22 -8.57 -33.27
N ARG A 207 20.37 -8.95 -34.54
CA ARG A 207 19.63 -10.09 -35.15
C ARG A 207 20.08 -11.46 -34.63
N THR A 208 21.34 -11.60 -34.19
CA THR A 208 21.84 -12.84 -33.56
C THR A 208 21.41 -12.99 -32.10
N VAL A 209 20.99 -11.89 -31.46
CA VAL A 209 20.53 -11.89 -30.08
C VAL A 209 19.06 -12.29 -30.01
N THR A 210 18.23 -11.71 -30.89
CA THR A 210 16.80 -11.98 -30.95
C THR A 210 16.28 -11.91 -32.38
N PRO A 211 15.47 -12.88 -32.85
CA PRO A 211 14.78 -12.75 -34.13
C PRO A 211 13.78 -11.59 -34.07
N TRP A 212 13.88 -10.68 -35.02
CA TRP A 212 12.95 -9.55 -35.10
C TRP A 212 11.70 -9.97 -35.86
N ARG A 213 10.52 -9.60 -35.33
CA ARG A 213 9.27 -9.81 -36.07
C ARG A 213 9.27 -9.01 -37.36
N GLU A 214 8.66 -9.56 -38.40
CA GLU A 214 8.57 -8.91 -39.70
C GLU A 214 7.63 -7.70 -39.67
N ASP A 215 8.10 -6.59 -40.24
CA ASP A 215 7.38 -5.31 -40.21
C ASP A 215 6.02 -5.35 -40.92
N ARG A 216 5.86 -6.22 -41.92
CA ARG A 216 4.69 -6.19 -42.82
C ARG A 216 3.40 -6.63 -42.15
N SER A 217 3.48 -7.57 -41.21
CA SER A 217 2.30 -8.12 -40.52
C SER A 217 1.82 -7.28 -39.34
N VAL A 218 2.67 -6.37 -38.82
CA VAL A 218 2.32 -5.59 -37.63
C VAL A 218 1.71 -4.25 -38.01
N LEU A 219 0.40 -4.09 -37.80
CA LEU A 219 -0.33 -2.85 -38.10
C LEU A 219 -0.44 -1.89 -36.91
N PHE A 220 -0.33 -2.41 -35.69
CA PHE A 220 -0.53 -1.67 -34.44
C PHE A 220 0.66 -1.85 -33.51
N CYS A 221 0.94 -0.84 -32.68
CA CYS A 221 1.96 -0.94 -31.64
C CYS A 221 1.63 -2.06 -30.65
N ASN A 222 2.56 -2.98 -30.40
CA ASN A 222 2.37 -4.11 -29.47
C ASN A 222 2.19 -3.74 -27.99
N ILE A 223 2.20 -2.45 -27.64
CA ILE A 223 1.99 -1.97 -26.26
C ILE A 223 0.75 -1.09 -26.16
N CYS A 224 0.69 0.00 -26.91
CA CYS A 224 -0.43 0.94 -26.83
C CYS A 224 -1.55 0.66 -27.84
N SER A 225 -1.37 -0.31 -28.74
CA SER A 225 -2.32 -0.65 -29.81
C SER A 225 -2.65 0.50 -30.78
N GLU A 226 -1.87 1.58 -30.78
CA GLU A 226 -2.02 2.67 -31.73
C GLU A 226 -1.60 2.20 -33.14
N PRO A 227 -2.40 2.47 -34.19
CA PRO A 227 -2.04 2.11 -35.55
C PRO A 227 -0.78 2.84 -36.01
N PHE A 228 0.11 2.11 -36.68
CA PHE A 228 1.27 2.70 -37.32
C PHE A 228 0.87 3.49 -38.56
N GLY A 229 1.59 4.57 -38.83
CA GLY A 229 1.32 5.46 -39.96
C GLY A 229 2.51 6.35 -40.28
N LEU A 230 2.26 7.47 -40.95
CA LEU A 230 3.33 8.41 -41.33
C LEU A 230 3.97 9.10 -40.12
N LEU A 231 3.16 9.46 -39.12
CA LEU A 231 3.61 10.16 -37.92
C LEU A 231 4.09 9.20 -36.82
N LEU A 232 3.54 7.99 -36.77
CA LEU A 232 3.90 6.98 -35.78
C LEU A 232 4.65 5.82 -36.45
N ARG A 233 5.97 5.81 -36.30
CA ARG A 233 6.84 4.84 -36.97
C ARG A 233 7.01 3.56 -36.16
N LYS A 234 7.37 2.49 -36.87
CA LYS A 234 7.67 1.17 -36.32
C LYS A 234 9.10 1.13 -35.78
N HIS A 235 9.27 0.57 -34.58
CA HIS A 235 10.58 0.33 -33.99
C HIS A 235 10.65 -1.03 -33.31
N HIS A 236 11.68 -1.83 -33.59
CA HIS A 236 11.93 -3.07 -32.86
C HIS A 236 12.52 -2.82 -31.48
N CYS A 237 12.04 -3.56 -30.48
CA CYS A 237 12.77 -3.76 -29.24
C CYS A 237 13.98 -4.66 -29.49
N ARG A 238 15.17 -4.25 -29.06
CA ARG A 238 16.41 -5.01 -29.28
C ARG A 238 16.53 -6.27 -28.43
N LEU A 239 15.63 -6.49 -27.47
CA LEU A 239 15.64 -7.69 -26.60
C LEU A 239 14.54 -8.69 -26.93
N CYS A 240 13.32 -8.24 -27.19
CA CYS A 240 12.21 -9.14 -27.53
C CYS A 240 11.84 -9.16 -29.02
N GLY A 241 12.39 -8.27 -29.84
CA GLY A 241 12.10 -8.24 -31.29
C GLY A 241 10.70 -7.73 -31.66
N MET A 242 9.88 -7.36 -30.67
CA MET A 242 8.53 -6.82 -30.88
C MET A 242 8.56 -5.41 -31.46
N ILE A 243 7.53 -5.06 -32.24
CA ILE A 243 7.42 -3.76 -32.90
C ILE A 243 6.54 -2.82 -32.06
N VAL A 244 7.11 -1.68 -31.70
CA VAL A 244 6.53 -0.69 -30.80
C VAL A 244 6.73 0.71 -31.34
N CYS A 245 5.93 1.67 -30.87
CA CYS A 245 6.12 3.07 -31.20
C CYS A 245 7.16 3.75 -30.29
N ASP A 246 7.60 4.94 -30.68
CA ASP A 246 8.52 5.80 -29.94
C ASP A 246 7.87 7.12 -29.46
N ASP A 247 6.54 7.15 -29.45
CA ASP A 247 5.75 8.29 -28.97
C ASP A 247 6.10 8.62 -27.51
N VAL A 248 6.50 9.88 -27.29
CA VAL A 248 6.98 10.37 -25.98
C VAL A 248 5.86 10.38 -24.94
N THR A 249 4.61 10.56 -25.35
CA THR A 249 3.48 10.60 -24.42
C THR A 249 3.11 9.21 -23.90
N ARG A 250 3.18 8.19 -24.75
CA ARG A 250 2.86 6.79 -24.42
C ARG A 250 4.05 6.01 -23.88
N ASN A 251 5.27 6.46 -24.17
CA ASN A 251 6.51 5.90 -23.65
C ASN A 251 6.64 4.36 -23.88
N CYS A 252 6.23 3.88 -25.06
CA CYS A 252 6.23 2.44 -25.38
C CYS A 252 7.65 1.88 -25.60
N SER A 253 8.59 2.72 -26.03
CA SER A 253 10.00 2.36 -26.15
C SER A 253 10.93 3.54 -25.93
N ASN A 254 12.13 3.26 -25.43
CA ASN A 254 13.14 4.26 -25.12
C ASN A 254 14.50 3.86 -25.68
N GLN A 255 15.24 4.86 -26.18
CA GLN A 255 16.65 4.73 -26.53
C GLN A 255 17.48 5.09 -25.29
N ILE A 256 18.15 4.12 -24.68
CA ILE A 256 18.85 4.31 -23.39
C ILE A 256 20.34 4.02 -23.57
N ASN A 257 21.21 4.87 -23.02
CA ASN A 257 22.65 4.64 -23.05
C ASN A 257 23.04 3.38 -22.25
N ILE A 258 23.99 2.62 -22.78
CA ILE A 258 24.40 1.31 -22.23
C ILE A 258 24.99 1.45 -20.82
N GLY A 259 25.78 2.49 -20.54
CA GLY A 259 26.38 2.71 -19.22
C GLY A 259 25.34 2.86 -18.09
N TYR A 260 24.22 3.56 -18.37
CA TYR A 260 23.11 3.64 -17.42
C TYR A 260 22.43 2.29 -17.21
N LEU A 261 22.19 1.53 -18.29
CA LEU A 261 21.56 0.22 -18.20
C LEU A 261 22.43 -0.78 -17.42
N MET A 262 23.75 -0.77 -17.65
CA MET A 262 24.71 -1.60 -16.89
C MET A 262 24.72 -1.23 -15.41
N SER A 263 24.73 0.06 -15.08
CA SER A 263 24.68 0.52 -13.69
C SER A 263 23.37 0.14 -12.99
N ALA A 264 22.25 0.13 -13.73
CA ALA A 264 20.96 -0.30 -13.21
C ALA A 264 20.91 -1.82 -12.94
N ALA A 265 21.58 -2.63 -13.78
CA ALA A 265 21.66 -4.09 -13.67
C ALA A 265 23.06 -4.59 -13.26
N SER A 266 23.61 -4.01 -12.20
CA SER A 266 24.96 -4.31 -11.68
C SER A 266 25.18 -5.76 -11.23
N ASP A 267 24.10 -6.51 -11.01
CA ASP A 267 24.08 -7.92 -10.65
C ASP A 267 24.29 -8.87 -11.84
N LEU A 268 24.19 -8.38 -13.08
CA LEU A 268 24.40 -9.18 -14.27
C LEU A 268 25.88 -9.32 -14.65
N PRO A 269 26.29 -10.47 -15.23
CA PRO A 269 27.70 -10.79 -15.49
C PRO A 269 28.24 -10.14 -16.79
N PHE A 270 28.28 -8.80 -16.86
CA PHE A 270 28.87 -8.10 -18.00
C PHE A 270 30.40 -8.22 -18.02
N LYS A 271 30.98 -8.57 -19.17
CA LYS A 271 32.45 -8.68 -19.34
C LYS A 271 33.17 -7.37 -19.09
N TYR A 272 32.58 -6.25 -19.50
CA TYR A 272 33.21 -4.92 -19.46
C TYR A 272 32.67 -4.03 -18.33
N TYR A 273 32.08 -4.60 -17.27
CA TYR A 273 31.43 -3.82 -16.20
C TYR A 273 32.34 -2.76 -15.55
N ARG A 274 33.64 -3.04 -15.42
CA ARG A 274 34.61 -2.10 -14.82
C ARG A 274 34.77 -0.79 -15.61
N GLN A 275 34.41 -0.78 -16.90
CA GLN A 275 34.52 0.39 -17.79
C GLN A 275 33.19 1.15 -17.91
N LYS A 276 32.19 0.84 -17.06
CA LYS A 276 30.84 1.42 -17.16
C LYS A 276 30.83 2.95 -17.14
N ASP A 277 31.75 3.58 -16.40
CA ASP A 277 31.78 5.04 -16.25
C ASP A 277 32.31 5.72 -17.52
N ASP A 278 33.29 5.13 -18.20
CA ASP A 278 33.75 5.59 -19.52
C ASP A 278 32.64 5.46 -20.58
N LEU A 279 31.80 4.43 -20.46
CA LEU A 279 30.68 4.15 -21.36
C LEU A 279 29.50 5.11 -21.19
N LEU A 280 29.43 5.88 -20.11
CA LEU A 280 28.38 6.90 -19.91
C LEU A 280 28.46 8.01 -20.97
N HIS A 281 29.67 8.31 -21.43
CA HIS A 281 29.92 9.33 -22.46
C HIS A 281 30.05 8.73 -23.87
N ALA A 282 30.09 7.40 -23.99
CA ALA A 282 30.14 6.73 -25.28
C ALA A 282 28.80 6.88 -26.03
N PRO A 283 28.82 7.01 -27.38
CA PRO A 283 27.61 7.11 -28.20
C PRO A 283 26.94 5.74 -28.41
N LEU A 284 26.80 4.95 -27.33
CA LEU A 284 26.23 3.61 -27.36
C LEU A 284 24.89 3.62 -26.65
N SER A 285 23.84 3.29 -27.40
CA SER A 285 22.48 3.23 -26.87
C SER A 285 21.68 2.11 -27.50
N ILE A 286 20.72 1.58 -26.75
CA ILE A 286 19.87 0.44 -27.13
C ILE A 286 18.41 0.88 -27.01
N ARG A 287 17.60 0.53 -28.02
CA ARG A 287 16.13 0.70 -27.93
C ARG A 287 15.49 -0.48 -27.25
N LEU A 288 14.84 -0.23 -26.12
CA LEU A 288 14.09 -1.22 -25.36
C LEU A 288 12.62 -0.82 -25.28
N CYS A 289 11.71 -1.79 -25.41
CA CYS A 289 10.30 -1.55 -25.10
C CYS A 289 10.08 -1.51 -23.58
N THR A 290 9.03 -0.82 -23.15
CA THR A 290 8.70 -0.67 -21.73
C THR A 290 8.49 -2.02 -21.04
N GLN A 291 7.88 -3.01 -21.68
CA GLN A 291 7.73 -4.35 -21.09
C GLN A 291 9.07 -5.02 -20.77
N CYS A 292 10.07 -4.91 -21.66
CA CYS A 292 11.42 -5.45 -21.38
C CYS A 292 12.14 -4.65 -20.30
N ILE A 293 11.99 -3.33 -20.29
CA ILE A 293 12.56 -2.46 -19.25
C ILE A 293 11.97 -2.86 -17.89
N ASP A 294 10.65 -2.98 -17.81
CA ASP A 294 9.94 -3.32 -16.58
C ASP A 294 10.37 -4.67 -16.03
N MET A 295 10.42 -5.67 -16.91
CA MET A 295 10.82 -7.03 -16.55
C MET A 295 12.25 -7.10 -16.03
N LEU A 296 13.19 -6.41 -16.67
CA LEU A 296 14.59 -6.38 -16.26
C LEU A 296 14.82 -5.54 -15.00
N PHE A 297 14.20 -4.37 -14.88
CA PHE A 297 14.65 -3.35 -13.93
C PHE A 297 13.72 -3.13 -12.73
N ILE A 298 12.41 -3.47 -12.79
CA ILE A 298 11.51 -3.23 -11.63
C ILE A 298 11.96 -4.05 -10.41
N GLY A 299 12.24 -5.33 -10.57
CA GLY A 299 12.67 -6.19 -9.45
C GLY A 299 13.99 -5.73 -8.84
N ARG A 300 14.94 -5.29 -9.68
CA ARG A 300 16.23 -4.73 -9.27
C ARG A 300 16.06 -3.40 -8.54
N LYS A 301 15.23 -2.50 -9.08
CA LYS A 301 14.88 -1.23 -8.44
C LYS A 301 14.24 -1.47 -7.08
N PHE A 302 13.25 -2.37 -6.99
CA PHE A 302 12.62 -2.71 -5.72
C PHE A 302 13.63 -3.22 -4.69
N THR A 303 14.53 -4.11 -5.09
CA THR A 303 15.57 -4.63 -4.18
C THR A 303 16.51 -3.52 -3.69
N LYS A 304 16.91 -2.61 -4.60
CA LYS A 304 17.70 -1.42 -4.24
C LYS A 304 16.93 -0.50 -3.29
N ASP A 305 15.67 -0.21 -3.58
CA ASP A 305 14.82 0.67 -2.77
C ASP A 305 14.60 0.09 -1.36
N VAL A 306 14.46 -1.23 -1.22
CA VAL A 306 14.35 -1.91 0.10
C VAL A 306 15.67 -1.88 0.87
N ALA A 307 16.81 -1.96 0.19
CA ALA A 307 18.12 -1.89 0.82
C ALA A 307 18.54 -0.46 1.19
N MET A 308 17.88 0.56 0.62
CA MET A 308 18.15 1.95 0.96
C MET A 308 17.71 2.25 2.41
N PRO A 309 18.43 3.14 3.11
CA PRO A 309 18.02 3.58 4.43
C PRO A 309 16.65 4.26 4.37
N LEU A 310 15.83 4.04 5.40
CA LEU A 310 14.54 4.70 5.56
C LEU A 310 14.69 6.21 5.40
N SER A 311 13.73 6.84 4.71
CA SER A 311 13.71 8.30 4.63
C SER A 311 13.60 8.92 6.03
N GLY A 312 14.02 10.17 6.19
CA GLY A 312 14.01 10.84 7.49
C GLY A 312 12.62 10.85 8.16
N ILE A 313 11.55 10.82 7.36
CA ILE A 313 10.17 10.71 7.84
C ILE A 313 9.91 9.31 8.40
N PHE A 314 10.25 8.25 7.66
CA PHE A 314 10.01 6.86 8.10
C PHE A 314 10.85 6.47 9.31
N ALA A 315 12.12 6.86 9.37
CA ALA A 315 12.98 6.59 10.53
C ALA A 315 12.44 7.25 11.82
N LYS A 316 11.95 8.49 11.71
CA LYS A 316 11.29 9.17 12.84
C LYS A 316 9.95 8.54 13.19
N TYR A 317 9.18 8.09 12.20
CA TYR A 317 7.91 7.40 12.42
C TYR A 317 8.11 6.07 13.16
N GLU A 318 9.13 5.30 12.80
CA GLU A 318 9.48 4.05 13.50
C GLU A 318 9.86 4.31 14.96
N SER A 319 10.68 5.34 15.21
CA SER A 319 11.02 5.79 16.56
C SER A 319 9.76 6.18 17.35
N MET A 320 8.87 6.96 16.73
CA MET A 320 7.59 7.36 17.30
C MET A 320 6.70 6.14 17.61
N LYS A 321 6.68 5.12 16.73
CA LYS A 321 5.92 3.88 16.93
C LYS A 321 6.48 3.03 18.08
N ASN A 322 7.80 2.99 18.25
CA ASN A 322 8.42 2.29 19.38
C ASN A 322 8.05 2.96 20.71
N ILE A 323 8.00 4.30 20.77
CA ILE A 323 7.50 5.01 21.96
C ILE A 323 5.99 4.77 22.16
N SER A 324 5.20 4.67 21.08
CA SER A 324 3.77 4.34 21.22
C SER A 324 3.56 2.99 21.90
N LYS A 325 4.33 1.96 21.53
CA LYS A 325 4.27 0.64 22.19
C LYS A 325 4.56 0.71 23.69
N VAL A 326 5.52 1.56 24.09
CA VAL A 326 5.83 1.77 25.52
C VAL A 326 4.64 2.42 26.23
N ILE A 327 4.04 3.46 25.64
CA ILE A 327 2.87 4.13 26.20
C ILE A 327 1.68 3.16 26.30
N ASP A 328 1.38 2.43 25.23
CA ASP A 328 0.27 1.49 25.15
C ASP A 328 0.44 0.31 26.13
N GLY A 329 1.68 -0.10 26.42
CA GLY A 329 1.96 -1.12 27.44
C GLY A 329 1.87 -0.61 28.88
N LEU A 330 2.26 0.64 29.15
CA LEU A 330 2.23 1.22 30.50
C LEU A 330 0.85 1.77 30.90
N MET A 331 0.01 2.16 29.93
CA MET A 331 -1.27 2.81 30.22
C MET A 331 -2.25 1.92 31.00
N PRO A 332 -2.49 0.64 30.63
CA PRO A 332 -3.40 -0.23 31.38
C PRO A 332 -2.96 -0.44 32.83
N ILE A 333 -1.65 -0.61 33.05
CA ILE A 333 -1.05 -0.77 34.38
C ILE A 333 -1.34 0.47 35.25
N PHE A 334 -1.26 1.66 34.65
CA PHE A 334 -1.57 2.91 35.33
C PHE A 334 -3.05 3.04 35.64
N GLU A 335 -3.94 2.74 34.70
CA GLU A 335 -5.39 2.82 34.87
C GLU A 335 -5.89 1.83 35.93
N ASP A 336 -5.39 0.59 35.94
CA ASP A 336 -5.72 -0.42 36.95
C ASP A 336 -5.25 0.01 38.34
N SER A 337 -4.01 0.49 38.45
CA SER A 337 -3.45 0.98 39.73
C SER A 337 -4.23 2.19 40.26
N LEU A 338 -4.64 3.09 39.37
CA LEU A 338 -5.46 4.26 39.69
C LEU A 338 -6.87 3.87 40.16
N ASN A 339 -7.52 2.94 39.47
CA ASN A 339 -8.86 2.48 39.82
C ASN A 339 -8.85 1.73 41.16
N ASN A 340 -7.84 0.90 41.40
CA ASN A 340 -7.64 0.23 42.69
C ASN A 340 -7.47 1.22 43.84
N LEU A 341 -6.72 2.31 43.65
CA LEU A 341 -6.58 3.38 44.64
C LEU A 341 -7.90 4.13 44.89
N LYS A 342 -8.66 4.46 43.84
CA LYS A 342 -9.98 5.09 43.97
C LYS A 342 -11.01 4.21 44.70
N LEU A 343 -10.95 2.90 44.49
CA LEU A 343 -11.84 1.94 45.16
C LEU A 343 -11.50 1.78 46.64
N LYS A 344 -10.22 1.85 47.00
CA LYS A 344 -9.75 1.78 48.40
C LYS A 344 -10.12 3.05 49.18
N THR A 345 -9.94 4.23 48.60
CA THR A 345 -10.34 5.50 49.26
C THR A 345 -11.85 5.65 49.43
N ALA A 346 -12.68 4.92 48.69
CA ALA A 346 -14.14 4.95 48.83
C ALA A 346 -14.68 4.00 49.93
N LYS A 347 -13.89 3.04 50.41
CA LYS A 347 -14.34 2.00 51.34
C LYS A 347 -13.89 2.20 52.79
N ASP A 348 -12.74 2.83 53.04
CA ASP A 348 -12.18 2.93 54.40
C ASP A 348 -12.08 4.41 54.86
N SER A 349 -12.85 4.77 55.88
CA SER A 349 -12.85 6.10 56.52
C SER A 349 -11.84 6.22 57.69
N GLU A 350 -11.09 5.17 57.99
CA GLU A 350 -10.01 5.19 59.00
C GLU A 350 -8.68 4.77 58.34
N ASN A 351 -7.74 5.71 58.31
CA ASN A 351 -6.52 5.75 57.51
C ASN A 351 -5.57 4.53 57.62
N VAL A 352 -5.01 4.10 56.47
CA VAL A 352 -3.56 4.22 56.17
C VAL A 352 -3.41 4.50 54.67
N LEU A 353 -2.96 5.70 54.30
CA LEU A 353 -2.48 5.97 52.94
C LEU A 353 -1.28 5.05 52.68
N ASP A 354 -1.44 4.08 51.77
CA ASP A 354 -0.34 3.24 51.33
C ASP A 354 0.62 4.07 50.46
N TYR A 355 1.52 4.79 51.12
CA TYR A 355 2.51 5.67 50.52
C TYR A 355 3.39 4.95 49.49
N LYS A 356 3.53 3.61 49.59
CA LYS A 356 4.29 2.81 48.63
C LYS A 356 3.55 2.72 47.28
N ASN A 357 2.27 2.33 47.32
CA ASN A 357 1.42 2.28 46.13
C ASN A 357 1.24 3.66 45.48
N LEU A 358 1.18 4.72 46.29
CA LEU A 358 1.06 6.10 45.85
C LEU A 358 2.35 6.61 45.15
N ASN A 359 3.52 6.29 45.71
CA ASN A 359 4.81 6.62 45.11
C ASN A 359 5.07 5.82 43.83
N ASP A 360 4.69 4.55 43.78
CA ASP A 360 4.82 3.72 42.59
C ASP A 360 3.91 4.22 41.46
N LEU A 361 2.70 4.66 41.78
CA LEU A 361 1.79 5.30 40.82
C LEU A 361 2.31 6.66 40.33
N ALA A 362 2.91 7.46 41.22
CA ALA A 362 3.55 8.72 40.84
C ALA A 362 4.75 8.50 39.89
N ARG A 363 5.58 7.49 40.16
CA ARG A 363 6.69 7.09 39.27
C ARG A 363 6.18 6.60 37.91
N LEU A 364 5.13 5.77 37.89
CA LEU A 364 4.53 5.28 36.65
C LEU A 364 3.95 6.44 35.82
N ARG A 365 3.28 7.39 36.47
CA ARG A 365 2.79 8.62 35.83
C ARG A 365 3.92 9.45 35.23
N GLN A 366 5.03 9.62 35.96
CA GLN A 366 6.18 10.37 35.47
C GLN A 366 6.80 9.70 34.22
N LYS A 367 6.93 8.37 34.22
CA LYS A 367 7.39 7.60 33.05
C LYS A 367 6.45 7.74 31.84
N LEU A 368 5.13 7.69 32.08
CA LEU A 368 4.12 7.87 31.03
C LEU A 368 4.16 9.29 30.45
N LEU A 369 4.22 10.32 31.29
CA LEU A 369 4.35 11.72 30.85
C LEU A 369 5.65 11.93 30.06
N GLY A 370 6.77 11.38 30.54
CA GLY A 370 8.04 11.43 29.81
C GLY A 370 7.96 10.77 28.44
N SER A 371 7.30 9.61 28.35
CA SER A 371 7.10 8.88 27.09
C SER A 371 6.19 9.62 26.11
N VAL A 372 5.07 10.20 26.59
CA VAL A 372 4.17 11.03 25.77
C VAL A 372 4.88 12.29 25.29
N ASN A 373 5.71 12.92 26.13
CA ASN A 373 6.49 14.08 25.72
C ASN A 373 7.50 13.72 24.63
N LEU A 374 8.22 12.60 24.80
CA LEU A 374 9.14 12.10 23.79
C LEU A 374 8.43 11.81 22.45
N TYR A 375 7.24 11.20 22.51
CA TYR A 375 6.39 10.97 21.34
C TYR A 375 6.02 12.29 20.63
N ASN A 376 5.66 13.33 21.38
CA ASN A 376 5.34 14.66 20.84
C ASN A 376 6.56 15.36 20.23
N THR A 377 7.73 15.27 20.88
CA THR A 377 8.98 15.81 20.32
C THR A 377 9.34 15.12 19.01
N LEU A 378 9.23 13.79 18.93
CA LEU A 378 9.44 13.02 17.70
C LEU A 378 8.44 13.43 16.61
N THR A 379 7.18 13.65 16.98
CA THR A 379 6.13 14.14 16.06
C THR A 379 6.51 15.50 15.46
N ARG A 380 6.93 16.47 16.29
CA ARG A 380 7.35 17.81 15.82
C ARG A 380 8.57 17.72 14.90
N GLN A 381 9.55 16.90 15.28
CA GLN A 381 10.73 16.66 14.45
C GLN A 381 10.39 15.97 13.13
N LEU A 382 9.35 15.12 13.08
CA LEU A 382 8.90 14.48 11.85
C LEU A 382 8.21 15.48 10.91
N ILE A 383 7.42 16.38 11.47
CA ILE A 383 6.73 17.45 10.72
C ILE A 383 7.73 18.47 10.16
N SER A 384 8.86 18.70 10.82
CA SER A 384 9.91 19.61 10.33
C SER A 384 10.80 19.04 9.23
N VAL A 385 10.70 17.75 8.90
CA VAL A 385 11.46 17.14 7.80
C VAL A 385 10.84 17.60 6.47
N GLU A 386 11.67 18.03 5.52
CA GLU A 386 11.18 18.42 4.20
C GLU A 386 10.77 17.18 3.37
N PRO A 387 9.53 17.12 2.84
CA PRO A 387 9.05 15.98 2.07
C PRO A 387 9.63 16.00 0.64
N ARG A 388 10.10 14.84 0.17
CA ARG A 388 10.67 14.65 -1.18
C ARG A 388 9.61 14.43 -2.26
N SER A 389 8.38 14.08 -1.86
CA SER A 389 7.29 13.80 -2.79
C SER A 389 5.93 14.27 -2.26
N ASN A 390 4.97 14.42 -3.17
CA ASN A 390 3.57 14.71 -2.81
C ASN A 390 2.96 13.62 -1.90
N LEU A 391 3.44 12.38 -2.01
CA LEU A 391 3.00 11.28 -1.14
C LEU A 391 3.55 11.43 0.28
N GLU A 392 4.84 11.78 0.43
CA GLU A 392 5.42 12.03 1.75
C GLU A 392 4.74 13.21 2.44
N LYS A 393 4.39 14.27 1.71
CA LYS A 393 3.62 15.41 2.24
C LYS A 393 2.25 15.00 2.77
N LYS A 394 1.52 14.14 2.02
CA LYS A 394 0.23 13.58 2.47
C LYS A 394 0.42 12.69 3.70
N LEU A 395 1.47 11.88 3.73
CA LEU A 395 1.78 11.03 4.88
C LEU A 395 2.07 11.86 6.14
N GLN A 396 2.86 12.93 6.03
CA GLN A 396 3.14 13.84 7.15
C GLN A 396 1.88 14.50 7.71
N SER A 397 0.95 14.94 6.85
CA SER A 397 -0.30 15.54 7.33
C SER A 397 -1.18 14.52 8.04
N SER A 398 -1.28 13.29 7.52
CA SER A 398 -1.99 12.19 8.19
C SER A 398 -1.35 11.83 9.53
N ILE A 399 -0.02 11.74 9.60
CA ILE A 399 0.71 11.48 10.85
C ILE A 399 0.42 12.58 11.88
N LYS A 400 0.49 13.87 11.48
CA LYS A 400 0.20 15.01 12.37
C LYS A 400 -1.19 14.92 13.00
N ILE A 401 -2.20 14.57 12.22
CA ILE A 401 -3.59 14.44 12.71
C ILE A 401 -3.68 13.25 13.68
N ALA A 402 -3.17 12.08 13.27
CA ALA A 402 -3.20 10.87 14.09
C ALA A 402 -2.42 11.03 15.40
N SER A 403 -1.25 11.67 15.37
CA SER A 403 -0.44 11.93 16.56
C SER A 403 -1.14 12.87 17.53
N ALA A 404 -1.82 13.91 17.03
CA ALA A 404 -2.58 14.84 17.87
C ALA A 404 -3.75 14.14 18.58
N ALA A 405 -4.49 13.30 17.86
CA ALA A 405 -5.57 12.49 18.43
C ALA A 405 -5.03 11.52 19.51
N TYR A 406 -3.95 10.79 19.20
CA TYR A 406 -3.32 9.84 20.13
C TYR A 406 -2.83 10.52 21.42
N ILE A 407 -2.15 11.66 21.29
CA ILE A 407 -1.68 12.44 22.43
C ILE A 407 -2.87 12.86 23.31
N ASN A 408 -3.92 13.43 22.71
CA ASN A 408 -5.12 13.86 23.45
C ASN A 408 -5.80 12.71 24.20
N GLU A 409 -5.91 11.53 23.59
CA GLU A 409 -6.46 10.33 24.23
C GLU A 409 -5.65 9.92 25.46
N LYS A 410 -4.33 9.77 25.31
CA LYS A 410 -3.44 9.21 26.36
C LYS A 410 -3.16 10.18 27.51
N ILE A 411 -3.37 11.49 27.34
CA ILE A 411 -3.17 12.48 28.41
C ILE A 411 -4.34 12.50 29.42
N LEU A 412 -5.57 12.18 29.00
CA LEU A 412 -6.76 12.33 29.84
C LEU A 412 -6.67 11.56 31.17
N PRO A 413 -6.28 10.27 31.22
CA PRO A 413 -6.19 9.51 32.47
C PRO A 413 -5.15 10.08 33.45
N LEU A 414 -4.05 10.62 32.91
CA LEU A 414 -2.91 11.16 33.67
C LEU A 414 -3.23 12.44 34.47
N LYS A 415 -4.37 13.10 34.20
CA LYS A 415 -4.82 14.32 34.90
C LYS A 415 -5.53 14.07 36.23
N SER A 416 -5.96 12.84 36.49
CA SER A 416 -6.80 12.53 37.65
C SER A 416 -6.03 12.41 38.97
N LEU A 417 -4.70 12.21 38.91
CA LEU A 417 -3.87 11.97 40.10
C LEU A 417 -3.61 13.20 40.99
N PRO A 418 -3.29 14.40 40.47
CA PRO A 418 -3.07 15.60 41.29
C PRO A 418 -4.27 15.96 42.18
N ALA A 419 -5.48 15.72 41.69
CA ALA A 419 -6.72 15.97 42.43
C ALA A 419 -6.88 15.02 43.63
N ILE A 420 -6.32 13.80 43.55
CA ILE A 420 -6.32 12.80 44.62
C ILE A 420 -5.20 13.08 45.64
N LEU A 421 -4.08 13.63 45.19
CA LEU A 421 -2.90 13.91 46.01
C LEU A 421 -2.99 15.20 46.85
N ASN A 422 -3.83 16.16 46.46
CA ASN A 422 -3.96 17.46 47.14
C ASN A 422 -5.44 17.86 47.32
N PRO A 423 -6.17 17.26 48.28
CA PRO A 423 -7.54 17.67 48.61
C PRO A 423 -7.62 19.01 49.36
N GLU A 424 -6.53 19.50 49.95
CA GLU A 424 -6.55 20.66 50.86
C GLU A 424 -6.35 22.03 50.19
N GLY A 425 -5.92 22.08 48.92
CA GLY A 425 -5.67 23.33 48.20
C GLY A 425 -6.92 24.14 47.79
N GLN A 426 -8.12 23.63 48.05
CA GLN A 426 -9.39 24.29 47.67
C GLN A 426 -10.15 24.94 48.85
N LYS A 427 -9.64 24.86 50.08
CA LYS A 427 -10.38 25.38 51.26
C LYS A 427 -10.10 26.84 51.63
N THR A 428 -9.18 27.55 50.99
CA THR A 428 -8.81 28.93 51.40
C THR A 428 -9.28 30.07 50.49
N ASN A 429 -10.05 29.83 49.43
CA ASN A 429 -10.60 30.92 48.60
C ASN A 429 -12.11 30.78 48.40
N ASN A 430 -12.88 31.04 49.45
CA ASN A 430 -14.35 31.07 49.41
C ASN A 430 -14.94 32.50 49.46
N GLU A 431 -14.19 33.52 49.06
CA GLU A 431 -14.70 34.88 48.88
C GLU A 431 -14.27 35.45 47.53
N LYS A 432 -14.98 35.04 46.46
CA LYS A 432 -15.27 35.79 45.22
C LYS A 432 -15.80 34.83 44.15
N ARG A 433 -17.07 34.44 44.29
CA ARG A 433 -17.86 33.84 43.21
C ARG A 433 -18.48 34.95 42.37
N GLN A 434 -17.73 35.55 41.45
CA GLN A 434 -18.23 36.14 40.22
C GLN A 434 -17.06 36.23 39.24
N ASN A 435 -16.81 35.13 38.53
CA ASN A 435 -16.33 35.09 37.14
C ASN A 435 -16.07 33.62 36.81
N GLU A 436 -16.79 33.16 35.79
CA GLU A 436 -16.68 31.85 35.18
C GLU A 436 -15.21 31.59 34.79
N PRO A 437 -14.54 30.53 35.26
CA PRO A 437 -13.17 30.25 34.83
C PRO A 437 -13.24 29.71 33.40
N GLU A 438 -12.78 30.52 32.44
CA GLU A 438 -12.50 30.10 31.07
C GLU A 438 -11.75 28.76 31.08
N ILE A 439 -12.38 27.74 30.48
CA ILE A 439 -11.80 26.43 30.27
C ILE A 439 -10.69 26.58 29.21
N LYS A 440 -9.49 26.99 29.63
CA LYS A 440 -8.29 26.87 28.79
C LYS A 440 -8.02 25.39 28.57
N LYS A 441 -8.20 24.92 27.33
CA LYS A 441 -7.91 23.54 26.92
C LYS A 441 -6.47 23.21 27.30
N LEU A 442 -6.25 22.14 28.06
CA LEU A 442 -4.91 21.66 28.49
C LEU A 442 -3.98 21.31 27.30
N SER A 443 -4.52 21.21 26.07
CA SER A 443 -3.70 21.20 24.87
C SER A 443 -2.79 22.43 24.79
N GLN A 444 -3.20 23.56 25.38
CA GLN A 444 -2.44 24.81 25.46
C GLN A 444 -1.40 24.79 26.60
N LEU A 445 -1.71 24.15 27.73
CA LEU A 445 -0.77 23.95 28.84
C LEU A 445 0.32 22.89 28.55
N MET A 446 0.09 22.00 27.58
CA MET A 446 1.13 21.09 27.05
C MET A 446 1.85 21.63 25.81
N ILE A 447 1.49 22.83 25.35
CA ILE A 447 2.25 23.61 24.35
C ILE A 447 3.30 24.50 25.04
N GLU A 448 3.10 24.84 26.32
CA GLU A 448 4.06 25.61 27.13
C GLU A 448 5.10 24.69 27.77
N ASN A 449 6.11 24.34 26.96
CA ASN A 449 7.21 23.41 27.26
C ASN A 449 8.25 23.91 28.29
N LEU A 450 7.93 24.90 29.12
CA LEU A 450 8.87 25.48 30.07
C LEU A 450 8.14 25.75 31.38
N THR A 451 8.69 25.26 32.49
CA THR A 451 8.24 25.70 33.81
C THR A 451 8.41 27.22 33.93
N ILE A 452 7.63 27.87 34.80
CA ILE A 452 7.72 29.33 35.03
C ILE A 452 9.18 29.76 35.33
N LYS A 453 9.93 28.89 36.01
CA LYS A 453 11.35 29.08 36.32
C LYS A 453 12.22 29.05 35.06
N GLU A 454 12.06 28.07 34.18
CA GLU A 454 12.86 27.94 32.95
C GLU A 454 12.50 29.04 31.93
N VAL A 455 11.24 29.50 31.86
CA VAL A 455 10.87 30.67 31.04
C VAL A 455 11.61 31.91 31.53
N LYS A 456 11.70 32.10 32.85
CA LYS A 456 12.38 33.25 33.45
C LYS A 456 13.89 33.20 33.15
N GLU A 457 14.53 32.05 33.34
CA GLU A 457 15.95 31.83 33.05
C GLU A 457 16.28 32.05 31.56
N LEU A 458 15.47 31.52 30.64
CA LEU A 458 15.68 31.71 29.20
C LEU A 458 15.39 33.15 28.74
N ARG A 459 14.48 33.87 29.41
CA ARG A 459 14.24 35.30 29.17
C ARG A 459 15.42 36.14 29.65
N GLU A 460 15.98 35.82 30.81
CA GLU A 460 17.19 36.47 31.32
C GLU A 460 18.39 36.19 30.40
N GLU A 461 18.61 34.94 29.96
CA GLU A 461 19.64 34.57 28.98
C GLU A 461 19.45 35.37 27.67
N LEU A 462 18.20 35.45 27.16
CA LEU A 462 17.90 36.18 25.94
C LEU A 462 18.14 37.70 26.07
N MET A 463 17.83 38.29 27.23
CA MET A 463 18.07 39.71 27.49
C MET A 463 19.56 40.02 27.48
N VAL A 464 20.36 39.22 28.20
CA VAL A 464 21.82 39.36 28.25
C VAL A 464 22.45 39.19 26.86
N LEU A 465 22.03 38.18 26.10
CA LEU A 465 22.56 37.95 24.75
C LEU A 465 22.24 39.09 23.78
N LYS A 466 21.02 39.67 23.86
CA LYS A 466 20.65 40.83 23.04
C LYS A 466 21.48 42.06 23.40
N GLU A 467 21.67 42.31 24.69
CA GLU A 467 22.52 43.42 25.16
C GLU A 467 23.98 43.25 24.70
N GLN A 468 24.55 42.05 24.84
CA GLN A 468 25.89 41.73 24.34
C GLN A 468 26.01 41.92 22.82
N SER A 469 24.98 41.53 22.05
CA SER A 469 24.98 41.72 20.60
C SER A 469 24.98 43.20 20.21
N TYR A 470 24.23 44.03 20.94
CA TYR A 470 24.16 45.47 20.71
C TYR A 470 25.49 46.17 21.04
N LEU A 471 26.14 45.79 22.14
CA LEU A 471 27.45 46.30 22.53
C LEU A 471 28.54 45.96 21.50
N ILE A 472 28.54 44.73 20.98
CA ILE A 472 29.49 44.31 19.95
C ILE A 472 29.22 45.02 18.62
N GLU A 473 27.95 45.21 18.24
CA GLU A 473 27.59 46.00 17.05
C GLU A 473 28.10 47.45 17.14
N SER A 474 27.93 48.09 18.30
CA SER A 474 28.46 49.43 18.55
C SER A 474 30.00 49.46 18.48
N THR A 475 30.65 48.46 19.09
CA THR A 475 32.13 48.34 19.09
C THR A 475 32.68 48.12 17.67
N ILE A 476 31.98 47.34 16.84
CA ILE A 476 32.33 47.15 15.42
C ILE A 476 32.23 48.48 14.67
N GLN A 477 31.20 49.30 14.93
CA GLN A 477 31.08 50.61 14.28
C GLN A 477 32.23 51.55 14.68
N ASP A 478 32.65 51.54 15.93
CA ASP A 478 33.76 52.37 16.40
C ASP A 478 35.12 51.87 15.88
N TYR A 479 35.33 50.55 15.80
CA TYR A 479 36.57 49.99 15.25
C TYR A 479 36.67 50.20 13.74
N LYS A 480 35.54 50.22 13.02
CA LYS A 480 35.48 50.66 11.62
C LYS A 480 35.90 52.12 11.44
N LYS A 481 35.47 53.03 12.32
CA LYS A 481 35.92 54.44 12.32
C LYS A 481 37.42 54.56 12.60
N GLN A 482 37.95 53.70 13.47
CA GLN A 482 39.38 53.65 13.85
C GLN A 482 40.26 52.84 12.87
N ARG A 483 39.71 52.31 11.77
CA ARG A 483 40.40 51.50 10.75
C ARG A 483 41.12 50.25 11.28
N ARG A 484 40.61 49.67 12.37
CA ARG A 484 41.11 48.42 12.97
C ARG A 484 40.42 47.21 12.34
N LEU A 485 40.89 46.81 11.16
CA LEU A 485 40.18 45.86 10.28
C LEU A 485 40.26 44.41 10.74
N GLU A 486 41.34 43.99 11.39
CA GLU A 486 41.53 42.60 11.86
C GLU A 486 40.58 42.28 13.02
N GLU A 487 40.44 43.20 13.97
CA GLU A 487 39.54 43.07 15.12
C GLU A 487 38.07 43.12 14.69
N VAL A 488 37.75 43.85 13.62
CA VAL A 488 36.40 43.86 13.02
C VAL A 488 36.03 42.48 12.47
N VAL A 489 36.96 41.74 11.87
CA VAL A 489 36.69 40.38 11.38
C VAL A 489 36.38 39.42 12.54
N ALA A 490 37.18 39.48 13.61
CA ALA A 490 36.97 38.66 14.81
C ALA A 490 35.63 39.00 15.51
N LEU A 491 35.31 40.29 15.66
CA LEU A 491 34.06 40.73 16.29
C LEU A 491 32.82 40.37 15.46
N ASN A 492 32.90 40.40 14.12
CA ASN A 492 31.78 39.95 13.27
C ASN A 492 31.50 38.46 13.45
N LYS A 493 32.53 37.63 13.58
CA LYS A 493 32.37 36.19 13.86
C LYS A 493 31.69 35.94 15.22
N ASN A 494 32.11 36.69 16.25
CA ASN A 494 31.46 36.63 17.57
C ASN A 494 30.00 37.09 17.51
N LEU A 495 29.70 38.13 16.72
CA LEU A 495 28.34 38.63 16.53
C LEU A 495 27.45 37.59 15.83
N GLU A 496 27.96 36.87 14.83
CA GLU A 496 27.22 35.79 14.17
C GLU A 496 26.90 34.64 15.12
N GLU A 497 27.85 34.26 15.98
CA GLU A 497 27.66 33.21 16.99
C GLU A 497 26.60 33.62 18.03
N LEU A 498 26.65 34.86 18.53
CA LEU A 498 25.65 35.41 19.44
C LEU A 498 24.26 35.46 18.77
N ARG A 499 24.16 35.91 17.51
CA ARG A 499 22.89 35.92 16.75
C ARG A 499 22.35 34.52 16.50
N SER A 500 23.21 33.53 16.32
CA SER A 500 22.80 32.11 16.20
C SER A 500 22.25 31.59 17.53
N ARG A 501 22.89 31.93 18.64
CA ARG A 501 22.42 31.57 19.99
C ARG A 501 21.11 32.25 20.34
N ILE A 502 20.96 33.54 20.03
CA ILE A 502 19.70 34.30 20.19
C ILE A 502 18.55 33.61 19.44
N ARG A 503 18.76 33.23 18.17
CA ARG A 503 17.76 32.50 17.37
C ARG A 503 17.38 31.16 17.99
N THR A 504 18.36 30.43 18.53
CA THR A 504 18.13 29.15 19.21
C THR A 504 17.31 29.32 20.48
N VAL A 505 17.62 30.33 21.30
CA VAL A 505 16.90 30.63 22.55
C VAL A 505 15.49 31.16 22.25
N GLN A 506 15.31 32.02 21.25
CA GLN A 506 13.98 32.47 20.79
C GLN A 506 13.12 31.32 20.26
N SER A 507 13.70 30.40 19.49
CA SER A 507 13.00 29.22 19.00
C SER A 507 12.56 28.27 20.13
N LYS A 508 13.34 28.19 21.23
CA LYS A 508 12.98 27.44 22.44
C LYS A 508 11.87 28.11 23.25
N LEU A 509 11.86 29.45 23.30
CA LEU A 509 10.83 30.24 23.99
C LEU A 509 9.49 30.27 23.23
N GLY A 510 9.49 30.22 21.90
CA GLY A 510 8.28 30.23 21.08
C GLY A 510 7.38 31.44 21.42
N ASP A 511 6.09 31.18 21.66
CA ASP A 511 5.10 32.21 22.02
C ASP A 511 5.34 32.85 23.41
N ASN A 512 6.28 32.31 24.21
CA ASN A 512 6.68 32.85 25.52
C ASN A 512 7.86 33.84 25.44
N GLY A 513 8.35 34.19 24.25
CA GLY A 513 9.38 35.20 24.05
C GLY A 513 8.93 36.64 24.37
N PHE A 514 9.87 37.58 24.44
CA PHE A 514 9.53 39.00 24.44
C PHE A 514 8.97 39.38 23.06
N LYS A 515 7.80 40.04 23.02
CA LYS A 515 7.28 40.65 21.79
C LYS A 515 8.16 41.82 21.35
#